data_AF-A0A507C7B7-F1
#
_entry.id   AF-A0A507C7B7-F1
#
_cell.length_a   1.000
_cell.length_b   1.000
_cell.length_c   1.000
_cell.angle_alpha   90.00
_cell.angle_beta   90.00
_cell.angle_gamma   90.00
#
_symmetry.space_group_name_H-M   'P 1'
#
loop_
_entity.id
_entity.type
_entity.pdbx_description
1 polymer ?
#
loop_
_entity_poly.entity_id
_entity_poly.type
_entity_poly.pdbx_seq_one_letter_code
_entity_poly.pdbx_strand_id
1 'polypeptide(L)'
;MTSNHSQRAKNSRAVIQCPICLVSLDTNDIFEHVPLYHAALHEPYKREYKCPLCSESSTELRRHIEYSHRTHPKRINAYSLVVCRRRSDDKYLLVEEVGQMGWWLPGGGVDIGESLARAGRRETLEEAGVDASIKGVIKVEYSSSENRGVRVRGIFYAEADEHALPKTIPDNESLSACWVDINDLDKLPLRSREPLQYFKYVEHGGAIHSLDVLA
;
A
#
# COMPACT_ATOMS: atom_id res chain seq x y z
N MET A 1 -16.28 19.72 -57.74
CA MET A 1 -16.78 20.63 -56.70
C MET A 1 -16.81 19.85 -55.39
N THR A 2 -16.08 20.39 -54.44
CA THR A 2 -15.75 19.89 -53.11
C THR A 2 -16.94 19.92 -52.16
N SER A 3 -17.11 18.88 -51.34
CA SER A 3 -17.20 19.04 -49.88
C SER A 3 -17.18 17.70 -49.15
N ASN A 4 -16.00 17.42 -48.62
CA ASN A 4 -15.77 16.63 -47.42
C ASN A 4 -16.48 17.32 -46.25
N HIS A 5 -17.08 16.56 -45.32
CA HIS A 5 -16.85 16.73 -43.88
C HIS A 5 -17.56 15.64 -43.07
N SER A 6 -16.86 14.52 -42.92
CA SER A 6 -16.96 13.67 -41.73
C SER A 6 -16.53 14.49 -40.50
N GLN A 7 -17.49 14.93 -39.69
CA GLN A 7 -17.23 15.43 -38.34
C GLN A 7 -16.89 14.26 -37.42
N ARG A 8 -15.60 13.92 -37.36
CA ARG A 8 -15.03 13.25 -36.18
C ARG A 8 -15.02 14.27 -35.05
N ALA A 9 -15.82 14.03 -34.01
CA ALA A 9 -15.76 14.76 -32.76
C ALA A 9 -14.32 14.69 -32.22
N LYS A 10 -13.65 15.83 -32.12
CA LYS A 10 -12.37 15.96 -31.44
C LYS A 10 -12.64 15.83 -29.94
N ASN A 11 -12.32 14.69 -29.37
CA ASN A 11 -12.18 14.53 -27.92
C ASN A 11 -10.98 15.38 -27.48
N SER A 12 -11.19 16.67 -27.18
CA SER A 12 -10.17 17.46 -26.49
C SER A 12 -10.12 16.98 -25.05
N ARG A 13 -9.12 16.17 -24.69
CA ARG A 13 -8.88 15.80 -23.29
C ARG A 13 -8.68 17.09 -22.49
N ALA A 14 -9.42 17.25 -21.39
CA ALA A 14 -9.25 18.39 -20.50
C ALA A 14 -7.81 18.35 -19.95
N VAL A 15 -7.07 19.44 -20.18
CA VAL A 15 -5.70 19.58 -19.68
C VAL A 15 -5.78 20.06 -18.23
N ILE A 16 -5.14 19.31 -17.35
CA ILE A 16 -5.03 19.57 -15.92
C ILE A 16 -3.58 19.89 -15.59
N GLN A 17 -3.34 20.87 -14.72
CA GLN A 17 -2.01 21.10 -14.17
C GLN A 17 -1.84 20.40 -12.82
N CYS A 18 -0.73 19.67 -12.65
CA CYS A 18 -0.34 19.17 -11.35
C CYS A 18 -0.08 20.37 -10.40
N PRO A 19 -0.74 20.49 -9.25
CA PRO A 19 -0.57 21.64 -8.36
C PRO A 19 0.78 21.63 -7.60
N ILE A 20 1.57 20.55 -7.72
CA ILE A 20 2.88 20.41 -7.06
C ILE A 20 4.01 20.86 -8.00
N CYS A 21 4.07 20.33 -9.23
CA CYS A 21 5.16 20.59 -10.17
C CYS A 21 4.73 21.28 -11.47
N LEU A 22 3.45 21.62 -11.62
CA LEU A 22 2.87 22.38 -12.74
C LEU A 22 2.94 21.69 -14.11
N VAL A 23 3.32 20.41 -14.17
CA VAL A 23 3.25 19.63 -15.41
C VAL A 23 1.80 19.53 -15.90
N SER A 24 1.62 19.60 -17.22
CA SER A 24 0.32 19.47 -17.86
C SER A 24 0.03 18.01 -18.17
N LEU A 25 -1.14 17.54 -17.75
CA LEU A 25 -1.58 16.15 -17.76
C LEU A 25 -3.00 16.09 -18.30
N ASP A 26 -3.45 14.92 -18.74
CA ASP A 26 -4.89 14.69 -18.85
C ASP A 26 -5.49 14.22 -17.51
N THR A 27 -6.81 14.05 -17.47
CA THR A 27 -7.54 13.65 -16.27
C THR A 27 -7.17 12.25 -15.76
N ASN A 28 -6.73 11.34 -16.61
CA ASN A 28 -6.33 10.00 -16.17
C ASN A 28 -4.88 10.00 -15.67
N ASP A 29 -4.01 10.77 -16.33
CA ASP A 29 -2.58 10.83 -16.01
C ASP A 29 -2.32 11.40 -14.60
N ILE A 30 -3.21 12.25 -14.05
CA ILE A 30 -3.04 12.81 -12.70
C ILE A 30 -3.03 11.72 -11.61
N PHE A 31 -3.78 10.62 -11.82
CA PHE A 31 -3.85 9.53 -10.86
C PHE A 31 -2.58 8.72 -10.76
N GLU A 32 -1.77 8.69 -11.83
CA GLU A 32 -0.48 8.02 -11.84
C GLU A 32 0.64 9.01 -11.50
N HIS A 33 0.56 10.24 -12.02
CA HIS A 33 1.59 11.24 -11.84
C HIS A 33 1.84 11.60 -10.38
N VAL A 34 0.77 11.87 -9.61
CA VAL A 34 0.94 12.29 -8.21
C VAL A 34 1.63 11.22 -7.36
N PRO A 35 1.19 9.95 -7.37
CA PRO A 35 1.94 8.91 -6.67
C PRO A 35 3.36 8.70 -7.21
N LEU A 36 3.54 8.59 -8.53
CA LEU A 36 4.85 8.28 -9.11
C LEU A 36 5.93 9.32 -8.77
N TYR A 37 5.57 10.61 -8.88
CA TYR A 37 6.56 11.69 -8.78
C TYR A 37 6.54 12.40 -7.42
N HIS A 38 5.47 12.25 -6.63
CA HIS A 38 5.28 13.00 -5.39
C HIS A 38 4.97 12.12 -4.17
N ALA A 39 4.94 10.78 -4.26
CA ALA A 39 4.70 9.92 -3.10
C ALA A 39 5.79 9.97 -2.03
N ALA A 40 7.03 10.28 -2.41
CA ALA A 40 8.17 10.40 -1.50
C ALA A 40 8.28 11.79 -0.84
N LEU A 41 7.45 12.77 -1.24
CA LEU A 41 7.39 14.05 -0.54
C LEU A 41 6.83 13.78 0.86
N HIS A 42 7.68 13.88 1.89
CA HIS A 42 7.21 13.97 3.27
C HIS A 42 6.25 15.16 3.32
N GLU A 43 5.27 15.09 4.20
CA GLU A 43 4.40 16.22 4.51
C GLU A 43 4.94 17.11 5.65
N PRO A 44 6.24 17.51 5.78
CA PRO A 44 6.59 18.50 6.78
C PRO A 44 6.19 19.91 6.30
N TYR A 45 5.80 20.05 5.02
CA TYR A 45 5.14 21.23 4.49
C TYR A 45 3.69 20.84 4.26
N LYS A 46 2.85 21.05 5.28
CA LYS A 46 1.38 21.13 5.18
C LYS A 46 0.97 22.27 4.25
N ARG A 47 1.48 22.27 3.03
CA ARG A 47 1.09 23.19 1.99
C ARG A 47 -0.24 22.67 1.52
N GLU A 48 -1.28 23.44 1.79
CA GLU A 48 -2.60 23.14 1.28
C GLU A 48 -2.56 23.29 -0.25
N TYR A 49 -2.89 22.20 -0.95
CA TYR A 49 -3.01 22.20 -2.39
C TYR A 49 -4.49 22.20 -2.77
N LYS A 50 -4.81 22.89 -3.88
CA LYS A 50 -6.11 22.76 -4.52
C LYS A 50 -6.13 21.52 -5.39
N CYS A 51 -7.07 20.63 -5.14
CA CYS A 51 -7.30 19.46 -5.96
C CYS A 51 -7.69 19.92 -7.38
N PRO A 52 -6.97 19.46 -8.43
CA PRO A 52 -7.30 19.88 -9.78
C PRO A 52 -8.59 19.26 -10.34
N LEU A 53 -9.16 18.26 -9.67
CA LEU A 53 -10.37 17.55 -10.09
C LEU A 53 -11.66 18.15 -9.50
N CYS A 54 -11.63 18.64 -8.26
CA CYS A 54 -12.80 19.21 -7.58
C CYS A 54 -12.57 20.56 -6.90
N SER A 55 -11.36 21.12 -6.94
CA SER A 55 -11.00 22.39 -6.29
C SER A 55 -11.08 22.41 -4.75
N GLU A 56 -11.30 21.25 -4.11
CA GLU A 56 -11.18 21.14 -2.66
C GLU A 56 -9.73 21.34 -2.22
N SER A 57 -9.57 21.95 -1.05
CA SER A 57 -8.27 22.12 -0.41
C SER A 57 -7.88 20.85 0.35
N SER A 58 -6.65 20.37 0.17
CA SER A 58 -6.12 19.22 0.91
C SER A 58 -4.64 19.40 1.24
N THR A 59 -4.24 19.03 2.45
CA THR A 59 -2.82 18.86 2.81
C THR A 59 -2.28 17.51 2.32
N GLU A 60 -3.17 16.52 2.16
CA GLU A 60 -2.86 15.17 1.71
C GLU A 60 -3.35 14.95 0.28
N LEU A 61 -2.88 15.78 -0.65
CA LEU A 61 -3.42 15.84 -2.01
C LEU A 61 -3.47 14.46 -2.70
N ARG A 62 -2.42 13.65 -2.55
CA ARG A 62 -2.36 12.30 -3.11
C ARG A 62 -3.51 11.43 -2.60
N ARG A 63 -3.72 11.40 -1.27
CA ARG A 63 -4.79 10.63 -0.64
C ARG A 63 -6.17 11.16 -1.06
N HIS A 64 -6.32 12.48 -1.13
CA HIS A 64 -7.57 13.07 -1.61
C HIS A 64 -7.87 12.67 -3.06
N ILE A 65 -6.90 12.77 -3.98
CA ILE A 65 -7.08 12.35 -5.37
C ILE A 65 -7.49 10.88 -5.44
N GLU A 66 -6.81 10.01 -4.69
CA GLU A 66 -7.11 8.58 -4.72
C GLU A 66 -8.49 8.27 -4.14
N TYR A 67 -8.78 8.68 -2.90
CA TYR A 67 -9.97 8.23 -2.18
C TYR A 67 -11.24 9.02 -2.52
N SER A 68 -11.13 10.25 -3.05
CA SER A 68 -12.29 11.07 -3.41
C SER A 68 -12.69 10.94 -4.87
N HIS A 69 -11.78 10.50 -5.76
CA HIS A 69 -12.03 10.49 -7.22
C HIS A 69 -11.90 9.10 -7.86
N ARG A 70 -11.52 8.06 -7.10
CA ARG A 70 -11.63 6.66 -7.54
C ARG A 70 -12.60 5.88 -6.68
N THR A 71 -13.16 4.84 -7.27
CA THR A 71 -14.01 3.88 -6.57
C THR A 71 -13.14 2.92 -5.79
N HIS A 72 -13.33 2.90 -4.47
CA HIS A 72 -12.66 1.97 -3.57
C HIS A 72 -13.66 1.01 -2.94
N PRO A 73 -13.26 -0.23 -2.67
CA PRO A 73 -14.04 -1.10 -1.80
C PRO A 73 -14.20 -0.45 -0.42
N LYS A 74 -15.37 -0.63 0.17
CA LYS A 74 -15.59 -0.22 1.56
C LYS A 74 -14.82 -1.17 2.47
N ARG A 75 -14.11 -0.61 3.45
CA ARG A 75 -13.32 -1.37 4.43
C ARG A 75 -14.04 -1.47 5.77
N ILE A 76 -13.83 -2.57 6.47
CA ILE A 76 -14.15 -2.68 7.89
C ILE A 76 -12.97 -2.18 8.73
N ASN A 77 -13.18 -1.90 10.03
CA ASN A 77 -12.09 -1.49 10.93
C ASN A 77 -11.24 -2.71 11.37
N ALA A 78 -10.76 -3.48 10.39
CA ALA A 78 -9.87 -4.60 10.56
C ALA A 78 -8.70 -4.49 9.58
N TYR A 79 -7.54 -4.98 10.00
CA TYR A 79 -6.30 -4.86 9.24
C TYR A 79 -5.54 -6.18 9.24
N SER A 80 -4.77 -6.42 8.19
CA SER A 80 -3.92 -7.61 8.08
C SER A 80 -2.49 -7.20 7.82
N LEU A 81 -1.55 -7.71 8.62
CA LEU A 81 -0.12 -7.60 8.37
C LEU A 81 0.46 -8.96 8.03
N VAL A 82 1.44 -8.97 7.12
CA VAL A 82 2.06 -10.19 6.63
C VAL A 82 3.55 -10.20 6.96
N VAL A 83 3.96 -11.25 7.66
CA VAL A 83 5.36 -11.63 7.85
C VAL A 83 5.71 -12.62 6.76
N CYS A 84 6.20 -12.12 5.63
CA CYS A 84 6.51 -12.93 4.45
C CYS A 84 7.99 -13.30 4.42
N ARG A 85 8.30 -14.61 4.43
CA ARG A 85 9.66 -15.14 4.31
C ARG A 85 9.87 -15.75 2.93
N ARG A 86 11.04 -15.52 2.33
CA ARG A 86 11.52 -16.27 1.17
C ARG A 86 12.46 -17.37 1.65
N ARG A 87 12.06 -18.63 1.44
CA ARG A 87 12.76 -19.79 2.02
C ARG A 87 14.15 -20.07 1.45
N SER A 88 14.44 -19.60 0.24
CA SER A 88 15.73 -19.89 -0.41
C SER A 88 16.91 -19.17 0.25
N ASP A 89 16.67 -18.01 0.87
CA ASP A 89 17.71 -17.19 1.50
C ASP A 89 17.32 -16.61 2.87
N ASP A 90 16.21 -17.08 3.45
CA ASP A 90 15.70 -16.67 4.76
C ASP A 90 15.49 -15.17 4.96
N LYS A 91 15.29 -14.46 3.84
CA LYS A 91 14.97 -13.03 3.86
C LYS A 91 13.49 -12.78 4.03
N TYR A 92 13.19 -11.61 4.56
CA TYR A 92 11.84 -11.15 4.80
C TYR A 92 11.48 -9.99 3.88
N LEU A 93 10.20 -9.91 3.51
CA LEU A 93 9.69 -8.85 2.67
C LEU A 93 9.39 -7.61 3.52
N LEU A 94 9.85 -6.45 3.06
CA LEU A 94 9.42 -5.15 3.56
C LEU A 94 8.96 -4.27 2.41
N VAL A 95 8.05 -3.35 2.73
CA VAL A 95 7.62 -2.26 1.85
C VAL A 95 8.08 -0.93 2.43
N GLU A 96 8.47 -0.01 1.56
CA GLU A 96 8.75 1.37 1.92
C GLU A 96 7.47 2.19 1.78
N GLU A 97 6.91 2.62 2.91
CA GLU A 97 5.65 3.34 2.91
C GLU A 97 5.79 4.75 2.34
N VAL A 98 4.77 5.16 1.59
CA VAL A 98 4.60 6.52 1.06
C VAL A 98 4.63 7.58 2.18
N GLY A 99 5.08 8.80 1.84
CA GLY A 99 5.14 9.91 2.80
C GLY A 99 6.26 9.81 3.82
N GLN A 100 7.34 9.05 3.52
CA GLN A 100 8.51 8.88 4.38
C GLN A 100 8.17 8.31 5.77
N MET A 101 7.18 7.42 5.84
CA MET A 101 6.82 6.73 7.08
C MET A 101 7.85 5.68 7.50
N GLY A 102 8.69 5.23 6.55
CA GLY A 102 9.74 4.26 6.74
C GLY A 102 9.39 2.88 6.19
N TRP A 103 10.26 1.92 6.45
CA TRP A 103 10.08 0.53 6.04
C TRP A 103 9.21 -0.24 7.03
N TRP A 104 8.31 -1.07 6.51
CA TRP A 104 7.32 -1.79 7.30
C TRP A 104 6.91 -3.13 6.68
N LEU A 105 6.13 -3.91 7.44
CA LEU A 105 5.52 -5.15 6.94
C LEU A 105 4.47 -4.81 5.88
N PRO A 106 4.33 -5.61 4.80
CA PRO A 106 3.18 -5.50 3.92
C PRO A 106 1.87 -5.66 4.69
N GLY A 107 0.88 -4.83 4.38
CA GLY A 107 -0.44 -4.99 4.96
C GLY A 107 -1.31 -3.73 5.01
N GLY A 108 -2.61 -3.95 4.99
CA GLY A 108 -3.59 -2.88 4.93
C GLY A 108 -4.96 -3.28 5.46
N GLY A 109 -5.98 -2.54 5.02
CA GLY A 109 -7.35 -2.66 5.51
C GLY A 109 -8.08 -3.85 4.88
N VAL A 110 -9.02 -4.43 5.63
CA VAL A 110 -9.85 -5.52 5.12
C VAL A 110 -11.10 -4.95 4.44
N ASP A 111 -11.37 -5.40 3.22
CA ASP A 111 -12.57 -5.00 2.49
C ASP A 111 -13.82 -5.75 2.99
N ILE A 112 -15.00 -5.16 2.81
CA ILE A 112 -16.27 -5.82 3.14
C ILE A 112 -16.41 -7.11 2.31
N GLY A 113 -16.63 -8.23 2.99
CA GLY A 113 -16.73 -9.56 2.37
C GLY A 113 -15.39 -10.25 2.15
N GLU A 114 -14.27 -9.62 2.52
CA GLU A 114 -12.94 -10.18 2.48
C GLU A 114 -12.54 -10.76 3.84
N SER A 115 -11.90 -11.93 3.85
CA SER A 115 -11.28 -12.48 5.07
C SER A 115 -9.95 -11.78 5.36
N LEU A 116 -9.53 -11.70 6.64
CA LEU A 116 -8.21 -11.18 7.03
C LEU A 116 -7.05 -11.80 6.21
N ALA A 117 -7.01 -13.13 6.05
CA ALA A 117 -5.94 -13.77 5.29
C ALA A 117 -5.90 -13.34 3.81
N ARG A 118 -7.07 -13.23 3.17
CA ARG A 118 -7.18 -12.71 1.79
C ARG A 118 -6.72 -11.27 1.68
N ALA A 119 -7.09 -10.42 2.64
CA ALA A 119 -6.60 -9.04 2.69
C ALA A 119 -5.08 -8.99 2.79
N GLY A 120 -4.47 -9.78 3.69
CA GLY A 120 -3.01 -9.86 3.80
C GLY A 120 -2.33 -10.23 2.48
N ARG A 121 -2.85 -11.24 1.76
CA ARG A 121 -2.32 -11.63 0.45
C ARG A 121 -2.50 -10.53 -0.61
N ARG A 122 -3.68 -9.91 -0.68
CA ARG A 122 -3.97 -8.80 -1.61
C ARG A 122 -3.03 -7.63 -1.39
N GLU A 123 -2.92 -7.16 -0.15
CA GLU A 123 -2.06 -6.03 0.23
C GLU A 123 -0.58 -6.34 -0.04
N THR A 124 -0.12 -7.58 0.20
CA THR A 124 1.25 -7.98 -0.15
C THR A 124 1.50 -7.89 -1.66
N LEU A 125 0.52 -8.28 -2.48
CA LEU A 125 0.62 -8.17 -3.93
C LEU A 125 0.59 -6.70 -4.38
N GLU A 126 -0.31 -5.88 -3.82
CA GLU A 126 -0.49 -4.47 -4.18
C GLU A 126 0.73 -3.62 -3.76
N GLU A 127 1.17 -3.73 -2.52
CA GLU A 127 2.26 -2.91 -1.97
C GLU A 127 3.64 -3.42 -2.41
N ALA A 128 3.84 -4.74 -2.48
CA ALA A 128 5.17 -5.31 -2.72
C ALA A 128 5.35 -5.93 -4.09
N GLY A 129 4.29 -6.13 -4.88
CA GLY A 129 4.35 -6.87 -6.14
C GLY A 129 4.61 -8.37 -5.97
N VAL A 130 4.47 -8.90 -4.74
CA VAL A 130 4.80 -10.29 -4.41
C VAL A 130 3.53 -11.07 -4.08
N ASP A 131 3.26 -12.12 -4.85
CA ASP A 131 2.20 -13.08 -4.52
C ASP A 131 2.67 -14.05 -3.43
N ALA A 132 2.28 -13.77 -2.18
CA ALA A 132 2.63 -14.58 -1.02
C ALA A 132 1.51 -15.56 -0.65
N SER A 133 1.90 -16.80 -0.33
CA SER A 133 1.00 -17.82 0.17
C SER A 133 0.91 -17.73 1.69
N ILE A 134 -0.25 -17.31 2.21
CA ILE A 134 -0.52 -17.29 3.65
C ILE A 134 -0.51 -18.71 4.20
N LYS A 135 0.34 -18.97 5.19
CA LYS A 135 0.55 -20.30 5.79
C LYS A 135 -0.09 -20.47 7.17
N GLY A 136 -0.30 -19.38 7.90
CA GLY A 136 -0.93 -19.45 9.21
C GLY A 136 -1.00 -18.11 9.93
N VAL A 137 -1.56 -18.17 11.14
CA VAL A 137 -1.78 -17.02 12.02
C VAL A 137 -0.68 -16.97 13.07
N ILE A 138 0.04 -15.86 13.13
CA ILE A 138 0.99 -15.58 14.22
C ILE A 138 0.22 -15.04 15.42
N LYS A 139 -0.68 -14.08 15.19
CA LYS A 139 -1.40 -13.38 16.24
C LYS A 139 -2.68 -12.72 15.73
N VAL A 140 -3.69 -12.64 16.58
CA VAL A 140 -4.85 -11.76 16.40
C VAL A 140 -4.87 -10.77 17.54
N GLU A 141 -4.97 -9.49 17.23
CA GLU A 141 -5.05 -8.41 18.20
C GLU A 141 -6.43 -7.75 18.15
N TYR A 142 -6.91 -7.38 19.33
CA TYR A 142 -8.16 -6.67 19.53
C TYR A 142 -7.91 -5.45 20.40
N SER A 143 -8.50 -4.32 20.02
CA SER A 143 -8.52 -3.09 20.81
C SER A 143 -9.83 -2.36 20.59
N SER A 144 -10.30 -1.65 21.61
CA SER A 144 -11.51 -0.83 21.52
C SER A 144 -11.28 0.56 22.11
N SER A 145 -11.87 1.58 21.49
CA SER A 145 -11.88 2.94 22.03
C SER A 145 -13.20 3.64 21.71
N GLU A 146 -13.63 4.57 22.56
CA GLU A 146 -14.92 5.27 22.40
C GLU A 146 -15.07 5.93 21.02
N ASN A 147 -14.01 6.58 20.53
CA ASN A 147 -14.05 7.34 19.27
C ASN A 147 -13.79 6.51 18.01
N ARG A 148 -13.17 5.33 18.12
CA ARG A 148 -12.78 4.50 16.95
C ARG A 148 -13.45 3.13 16.91
N GLY A 149 -14.33 2.86 17.88
CA GLY A 149 -14.99 1.56 18.03
C GLY A 149 -13.97 0.43 18.24
N VAL A 150 -14.31 -0.75 17.73
CA VAL A 150 -13.48 -1.95 17.76
C VAL A 150 -12.53 -1.96 16.57
N ARG A 151 -11.26 -2.25 16.83
CA ARG A 151 -10.21 -2.49 15.84
C ARG A 151 -9.63 -3.89 16.02
N VAL A 152 -9.57 -4.64 14.92
CA VAL A 152 -8.95 -5.97 14.86
C VAL A 152 -7.71 -5.93 13.97
N ARG A 153 -6.63 -6.63 14.35
CA ARG A 153 -5.47 -6.88 13.48
C ARG A 153 -5.17 -8.37 13.42
N GLY A 154 -5.10 -8.93 12.22
CA GLY A 154 -4.51 -10.24 11.98
C GLY A 154 -3.04 -10.10 11.59
N ILE A 155 -2.16 -10.88 12.20
CA ILE A 155 -0.75 -10.98 11.83
C ILE A 155 -0.51 -12.39 11.32
N PHE A 156 -0.10 -12.50 10.07
CA PHE A 156 -0.01 -13.75 9.33
C PHE A 156 1.43 -14.09 8.97
N TYR A 157 1.76 -15.37 9.01
CA TYR A 157 2.97 -15.89 8.37
C TYR A 157 2.65 -16.27 6.93
N ALA A 158 3.53 -15.88 6.01
CA ALA A 158 3.41 -16.21 4.61
C ALA A 158 4.77 -16.58 4.01
N GLU A 159 4.70 -17.29 2.89
CA GLU A 159 5.88 -17.65 2.11
C GLU A 159 5.69 -17.18 0.66
N ALA A 160 6.73 -16.61 0.08
CA ALA A 160 6.75 -16.21 -1.32
C ALA A 160 7.52 -17.21 -2.19
N ASP A 161 7.27 -17.12 -3.50
CA ASP A 161 8.06 -17.77 -4.53
C ASP A 161 9.54 -17.33 -4.46
N GLU A 162 10.46 -18.25 -4.76
CA GLU A 162 11.90 -17.99 -4.66
C GLU A 162 12.41 -16.97 -5.69
N HIS A 163 11.70 -16.79 -6.80
CA HIS A 163 12.00 -15.84 -7.86
C HIS A 163 11.15 -14.57 -7.78
N ALA A 164 10.31 -14.42 -6.75
CA ALA A 164 9.51 -13.22 -6.57
C ALA A 164 10.40 -11.96 -6.46
N LEU A 165 10.23 -11.05 -7.41
CA LEU A 165 10.91 -9.76 -7.45
C LEU A 165 10.01 -8.70 -6.82
N PRO A 166 10.46 -8.07 -5.72
CA PRO A 166 9.70 -6.98 -5.12
C PRO A 166 9.59 -5.78 -6.07
N LYS A 167 8.50 -5.03 -5.94
CA LYS A 167 8.23 -3.80 -6.70
C LYS A 167 9.34 -2.77 -6.49
N THR A 168 9.72 -2.09 -7.58
CA THR A 168 10.74 -1.04 -7.59
C THR A 168 10.24 0.33 -8.08
N ILE A 169 9.01 0.39 -8.58
CA ILE A 169 8.39 1.61 -9.11
C ILE A 169 7.37 2.12 -8.10
N PRO A 170 7.47 3.37 -7.61
CA PRO A 170 6.51 3.96 -6.69
C PRO A 170 5.08 4.01 -7.24
N ASP A 171 4.09 3.88 -6.37
CA ASP A 171 2.70 4.21 -6.69
C ASP A 171 1.95 4.70 -5.43
N ASN A 172 0.62 4.57 -5.40
CA ASN A 172 -0.21 4.99 -4.27
C ASN A 172 -0.09 4.10 -3.03
N GLU A 173 0.32 2.86 -3.22
CA GLU A 173 0.39 1.85 -2.16
C GLU A 173 1.74 1.92 -1.46
N SER A 174 2.84 2.01 -2.21
CA SER A 174 4.20 2.04 -1.65
C SER A 174 5.21 2.69 -2.59
N LEU A 175 6.36 3.11 -2.05
CA LEU A 175 7.49 3.65 -2.83
C LEU A 175 8.30 2.53 -3.48
N SER A 176 8.55 1.46 -2.74
CA SER A 176 9.34 0.32 -3.17
C SER A 176 9.11 -0.86 -2.22
N ALA A 177 9.66 -2.02 -2.55
CA ALA A 177 9.73 -3.16 -1.67
C ALA A 177 11.10 -3.84 -1.78
N CYS A 178 11.51 -4.56 -0.74
CA CYS A 178 12.76 -5.31 -0.76
C CYS A 178 12.72 -6.59 0.08
N TRP A 179 13.59 -7.53 -0.27
CA TRP A 179 13.95 -8.66 0.57
C TRP A 179 15.11 -8.24 1.48
N VAL A 180 14.90 -8.32 2.79
CA VAL A 180 15.88 -7.90 3.80
C VAL A 180 16.32 -9.08 4.66
N ASP A 181 17.61 -9.12 4.99
CA ASP A 181 18.13 -10.00 6.05
C ASP A 181 17.82 -9.37 7.41
N ILE A 182 17.45 -10.19 8.41
CA ILE A 182 17.14 -9.70 9.76
C ILE A 182 18.31 -8.92 10.39
N ASN A 183 19.54 -9.24 10.02
CA ASN A 183 20.76 -8.57 10.51
C ASN A 183 21.02 -7.21 9.86
N ASP A 184 20.29 -6.88 8.78
CA ASP A 184 20.39 -5.60 8.08
C ASP A 184 19.25 -4.63 8.44
N LEU A 185 18.28 -5.05 9.28
CA LEU A 185 17.11 -4.24 9.64
C LEU A 185 17.47 -2.91 10.33
N ASP A 186 18.57 -2.87 11.08
CA ASP A 186 19.05 -1.66 11.76
C ASP A 186 19.60 -0.60 10.79
N LYS A 187 19.89 -0.99 9.55
CA LYS A 187 20.32 -0.09 8.46
C LYS A 187 19.16 0.60 7.77
N LEU A 188 17.92 0.14 8.02
CA LEU A 188 16.71 0.71 7.41
C LEU A 188 15.99 1.65 8.38
N PRO A 189 15.45 2.78 7.89
CA PRO A 189 14.56 3.62 8.69
C PRO A 189 13.21 2.91 8.84
N LEU A 190 13.07 2.05 9.84
CA LEU A 190 11.81 1.34 10.10
C LEU A 190 10.76 2.28 10.68
N ARG A 191 9.51 2.14 10.25
CA ARG A 191 8.37 2.87 10.84
C ARG A 191 8.21 2.62 12.34
N SER A 192 8.51 1.40 12.78
CA SER A 192 8.57 1.00 14.19
C SER A 192 9.30 -0.35 14.32
N ARG A 193 9.31 -0.94 15.52
CA ARG A 193 10.00 -2.20 15.81
C ARG A 193 9.23 -3.48 15.45
N GLU A 194 7.97 -3.40 15.00
CA GLU A 194 7.18 -4.60 14.68
C GLU A 194 7.88 -5.56 13.68
N PRO A 195 8.49 -5.10 12.57
CA PRO A 195 9.24 -6.00 11.68
C PRO A 195 10.29 -6.83 12.40
N LEU A 196 11.16 -6.18 13.19
CA LEU A 196 12.21 -6.86 13.97
C LEU A 196 11.62 -7.84 14.99
N GLN A 197 10.51 -7.47 15.66
CA GLN A 197 9.86 -8.34 16.63
C GLN A 197 9.33 -9.61 15.99
N TYR A 198 8.60 -9.48 14.87
CA TYR A 198 8.00 -10.63 14.21
C TYR A 198 9.00 -11.48 13.45
N PHE A 199 10.02 -10.90 12.83
CA PHE A 199 11.07 -11.68 12.18
C PHE A 199 11.82 -12.51 13.21
N LYS A 200 12.19 -11.91 14.36
CA LYS A 200 12.78 -12.68 15.47
C LYS A 200 11.83 -13.75 15.98
N TYR A 201 10.55 -13.45 16.14
CA TYR A 201 9.57 -14.45 16.59
C TYR A 201 9.56 -15.68 15.68
N VAL A 202 9.56 -15.49 14.36
CA VAL A 202 9.61 -16.58 13.37
C VAL A 202 10.96 -17.31 13.41
N GLU A 203 12.10 -16.60 13.43
CA GLU A 203 13.44 -17.21 13.51
C GLU A 203 13.64 -18.08 14.76
N HIS A 204 13.00 -17.74 15.89
CA HIS A 204 13.10 -18.52 17.12
C HIS A 204 12.06 -19.65 17.22
N GLY A 205 11.39 -20.00 16.12
CA GLY A 205 10.39 -21.08 16.09
C GLY A 205 9.10 -20.73 16.83
N GLY A 206 8.71 -19.46 16.82
CA GLY A 206 7.43 -19.00 17.36
C GLY A 206 6.24 -19.75 16.73
N ALA A 207 5.16 -19.84 17.50
CA ALA A 207 3.97 -20.58 17.08
C ALA A 207 3.29 -19.91 15.87
N ILE A 208 2.99 -20.73 14.85
CA ILE A 208 2.20 -20.34 13.69
C ILE A 208 0.99 -21.28 13.68
N HIS A 209 -0.20 -20.72 13.93
CA HIS A 209 -1.44 -21.48 14.05
C HIS A 209 -2.09 -21.72 12.69
N SER A 210 -2.86 -22.80 12.56
CA SER A 210 -3.66 -23.06 11.35
C SER A 210 -4.60 -21.89 11.06
N LEU A 211 -4.88 -21.63 9.77
CA LEU A 211 -5.90 -20.67 9.37
C LEU A 211 -7.31 -21.06 9.84
N ASP A 212 -7.54 -22.33 10.16
CA ASP A 212 -8.83 -22.83 10.67
C ASP A 212 -9.25 -22.18 12.00
N VAL A 213 -8.31 -21.56 12.72
CA VAL A 213 -8.64 -20.78 13.94
C VAL A 213 -9.47 -19.53 13.63
N LEU A 214 -9.58 -19.14 12.35
CA LEU A 214 -10.36 -18.00 11.87
C LEU A 214 -11.62 -18.42 11.08
N ALA A 215 -11.89 -19.72 10.96
CA ALA A 215 -13.00 -20.29 10.18
C ALA A 215 -14.33 -20.27 10.95
#